data_AF-A0AAW7DEV3-F1
#
_entry.id   AF-A0AAW7DEV3-F1
#
_cell.length_a   1.000
_cell.length_b   1.000
_cell.length_c   1.000
_cell.angle_alpha   90.00
_cell.angle_beta   90.00
_cell.angle_gamma   90.00
#
_symmetry.space_group_name_H-M   'P 1'
#
loop_
_entity.id
_entity.type
_entity.pdbx_description
1 polymer ?
#
loop_
_entity_poly.entity_id
_entity_poly.type
_entity_poly.pdbx_seq_one_letter_code
_entity_poly.pdbx_strand_id
1 'polypeptide(L)'
;MRNKTLVLVLFIISSIGFGQKTNSKNIYISDIDNFWVAYDSIQSTNDYSQKIKFINTLYIDKGTKGLKTFMKVRDYSDTIYVKLIDSYPKFWNSVRPNTLTIKNKTKELTKAVKKLKKLYPELKEGEMYFTIGGLRSGGTLYENMVLVGAEIATGTPKTDVSEFENNWLKNVFAKQSLDNIISLNIHEYVHTQQKPNENNSLLHHTLKEGSCDFITELVLGEPIEKQYIFYGKQHFDELKKQFKEEMFVDDFSNWLYNGGQKGEAADLGYFIGYEICKSYYNQAKNKKQAIKDIIELNYQDEKAVENFLRKSGFYEEGFDKNRLLKEYEKKQPYIVKIEPFENGSTNVDSSIKEFRITFSKPMNPKEYSIQFSKKGKEYSPKITKANFYNNNTTFVLSLELIPTKEYEFVISNRFKSEDGYALKLDNNELIVNFKTK
;
A
#
# COMPACT_ATOMS: atom_id res chain seq x y z
N MET A 1 -88.14 -16.17 -21.33
CA MET A 1 -87.28 -17.32 -20.95
C MET A 1 -86.45 -17.76 -22.15
N ARG A 2 -85.17 -17.37 -22.20
CA ARG A 2 -84.18 -17.97 -23.11
C ARG A 2 -82.79 -17.63 -22.55
N ASN A 3 -82.18 -18.60 -21.86
CA ASN A 3 -80.85 -18.51 -21.27
C ASN A 3 -79.82 -18.33 -22.39
N LYS A 4 -78.97 -17.30 -22.27
CA LYS A 4 -77.72 -17.20 -23.01
C LYS A 4 -76.58 -17.35 -22.01
N THR A 5 -75.94 -18.51 -22.05
CA THR A 5 -74.71 -18.82 -21.34
C THR A 5 -73.58 -17.97 -21.93
N LEU A 6 -73.03 -17.04 -21.13
CA LEU A 6 -71.83 -16.29 -21.49
C LEU A 6 -70.64 -16.97 -20.80
N VAL A 7 -69.80 -17.65 -21.59
CA VAL A 7 -68.54 -18.24 -21.13
C VAL A 7 -67.52 -17.11 -20.97
N LEU A 8 -67.12 -16.83 -19.73
CA LEU A 8 -66.07 -15.88 -19.40
C LEU A 8 -64.71 -16.61 -19.43
N VAL A 9 -63.92 -16.39 -20.47
CA VAL A 9 -62.55 -16.91 -20.58
C VAL A 9 -61.64 -16.06 -19.71
N LEU A 10 -61.15 -16.64 -18.61
CA LEU A 10 -60.18 -16.03 -17.71
C LEU A 10 -58.78 -16.10 -18.34
N PHE A 11 -58.24 -14.99 -18.85
CA PHE A 11 -56.84 -14.90 -19.25
C PHE A 11 -55.96 -14.79 -18.00
N ILE A 12 -55.33 -15.91 -17.62
CA ILE A 12 -54.26 -15.93 -16.63
C ILE A 12 -53.01 -15.34 -17.29
N ILE A 13 -52.72 -14.07 -17.02
CA ILE A 13 -51.44 -13.47 -17.37
C ILE A 13 -50.42 -14.02 -16.37
N SER A 14 -49.73 -15.09 -16.76
CA SER A 14 -48.51 -15.54 -16.10
C SER A 14 -47.43 -14.50 -16.33
N SER A 15 -47.25 -13.61 -15.35
CA SER A 15 -46.07 -12.76 -15.25
C SER A 15 -44.85 -13.65 -14.99
N ILE A 16 -44.23 -14.11 -16.08
CA ILE A 16 -42.86 -14.63 -16.06
C ILE A 16 -41.99 -13.45 -15.67
N GLY A 17 -41.68 -13.35 -14.38
CA GLY A 17 -40.66 -12.45 -13.88
C GLY A 17 -39.33 -12.85 -14.53
N PHE A 18 -38.93 -12.13 -15.58
CA PHE A 18 -37.55 -12.10 -16.00
C PHE A 18 -36.76 -11.51 -14.82
N GLY A 19 -36.20 -12.38 -13.98
CA GLY A 19 -35.19 -11.99 -13.02
C GLY A 19 -34.11 -11.26 -13.80
N GLN A 20 -33.94 -9.96 -13.54
CA GLN A 20 -32.82 -9.21 -14.07
C GLN A 20 -31.55 -9.97 -13.64
N LYS A 21 -30.91 -10.66 -14.58
CA LYS A 21 -29.50 -11.04 -14.44
C LYS A 21 -28.76 -9.73 -14.27
N THR A 22 -28.49 -9.36 -13.02
CA THR A 22 -27.55 -8.29 -12.68
C THR A 22 -26.17 -8.80 -13.07
N ASN A 23 -25.85 -8.79 -14.36
CA ASN A 23 -24.48 -9.00 -14.80
C ASN A 23 -23.67 -7.86 -14.19
N SER A 24 -22.71 -8.21 -13.34
CA SER A 24 -21.70 -7.30 -12.83
C SER A 24 -20.79 -6.89 -13.98
N LYS A 25 -21.27 -5.97 -14.83
CA LYS A 25 -20.63 -5.65 -16.13
C LYS A 25 -19.14 -5.28 -16.02
N ASN A 26 -18.67 -4.88 -14.84
CA ASN A 26 -17.31 -4.41 -14.59
C ASN A 26 -16.59 -5.22 -13.49
N ILE A 27 -17.02 -6.46 -13.18
CA ILE A 27 -16.33 -7.35 -12.24
C ILE A 27 -15.89 -8.61 -12.98
N TYR A 28 -14.59 -8.84 -13.02
CA TYR A 28 -13.95 -9.92 -13.78
C TYR A 28 -13.25 -10.89 -12.83
N ILE A 29 -13.60 -12.17 -12.92
CA ILE A 29 -13.12 -13.22 -11.98
C ILE A 29 -12.58 -14.46 -12.70
N SER A 30 -12.61 -14.49 -14.05
CA SER A 30 -12.22 -15.66 -14.85
C SER A 30 -10.76 -16.07 -14.64
N ASP A 31 -9.92 -15.12 -14.23
CA ASP A 31 -8.50 -15.38 -13.95
C ASP A 31 -8.31 -16.34 -12.78
N ILE A 32 -9.23 -16.38 -11.81
CA ILE A 32 -9.16 -17.35 -10.71
C ILE A 32 -9.32 -18.78 -11.25
N ASP A 33 -10.34 -19.01 -12.10
CA ASP A 33 -10.61 -20.33 -12.67
C ASP A 33 -9.47 -20.76 -13.61
N ASN A 34 -8.99 -19.85 -14.45
CA ASN A 34 -7.86 -20.10 -15.36
C ASN A 34 -6.59 -20.47 -14.58
N PHE A 35 -6.29 -19.79 -13.47
CA PHE A 35 -5.14 -20.12 -12.64
C PHE A 35 -5.23 -21.54 -12.06
N TRP A 36 -6.39 -21.94 -11.53
CA TRP A 36 -6.52 -23.27 -10.94
C TRP A 36 -6.40 -24.40 -11.96
N VAL A 37 -6.86 -24.18 -13.20
CA VAL A 37 -6.61 -25.11 -14.32
C VAL A 37 -5.11 -25.21 -14.62
N ALA A 38 -4.40 -24.08 -14.63
CA ALA A 38 -2.95 -24.06 -14.84
C ALA A 38 -2.20 -24.75 -13.68
N TYR A 39 -2.59 -24.47 -12.43
CA TYR A 39 -2.02 -25.08 -11.23
C TYR A 39 -2.11 -26.60 -11.27
N ASP A 40 -3.32 -27.15 -11.52
CA ASP A 40 -3.52 -28.61 -11.59
C ASP A 40 -2.68 -29.23 -12.72
N SER A 41 -2.56 -28.54 -13.85
CA SER A 41 -1.73 -29.00 -14.98
C SER A 41 -0.24 -28.99 -14.65
N ILE A 42 0.24 -27.96 -13.93
CA ILE A 42 1.63 -27.83 -13.47
C ILE A 42 2.00 -28.97 -12.52
N GLN A 43 1.09 -29.37 -11.63
CA GLN A 43 1.29 -30.47 -10.69
C GLN A 43 1.39 -31.84 -11.37
N SER A 44 0.95 -31.98 -12.63
CA SER A 44 0.99 -33.25 -13.36
C SER A 44 2.37 -33.60 -13.95
N THR A 45 3.36 -32.71 -13.83
CA THR A 45 4.68 -32.89 -14.44
C THR A 45 5.80 -32.29 -13.58
N ASN A 46 7.00 -32.84 -13.71
CA ASN A 46 8.23 -32.28 -13.14
C ASN A 46 9.08 -31.52 -14.17
N ASP A 47 8.71 -31.55 -15.46
CA ASP A 47 9.42 -30.80 -16.51
C ASP A 47 9.11 -29.30 -16.42
N TYR A 48 10.13 -28.52 -16.04
CA TYR A 48 10.03 -27.07 -15.91
C TYR A 48 9.57 -26.37 -17.19
N SER A 49 10.02 -26.81 -18.37
CA SER A 49 9.62 -26.23 -19.65
C SER A 49 8.14 -26.45 -19.90
N GLN A 50 7.63 -27.63 -19.53
CA GLN A 50 6.21 -27.95 -19.61
C GLN A 50 5.37 -27.15 -18.61
N LYS A 51 5.88 -26.91 -17.39
CA LYS A 51 5.23 -26.03 -16.39
C LYS A 51 5.10 -24.59 -16.90
N ILE A 52 6.17 -24.05 -17.48
CA ILE A 52 6.18 -22.71 -18.11
C ILE A 52 5.18 -22.65 -19.26
N LYS A 53 5.09 -23.69 -20.09
CA LYS A 53 4.08 -23.77 -21.15
C LYS A 53 2.66 -23.76 -20.60
N PHE A 54 2.39 -24.49 -19.52
CA PHE A 54 1.07 -24.52 -18.89
C PHE A 54 0.67 -23.17 -18.30
N ILE A 55 1.53 -22.50 -17.52
CA ILE A 55 1.18 -21.19 -16.95
C ILE A 55 0.94 -20.13 -18.03
N ASN A 56 1.72 -20.15 -19.11
CA ASN A 56 1.52 -19.20 -20.21
C ASN A 56 0.18 -19.46 -20.92
N THR A 57 -0.01 -20.67 -21.43
CA THR A 57 -1.17 -20.98 -22.31
C THR A 57 -2.50 -21.10 -21.57
N LEU A 58 -2.50 -21.53 -20.31
CA LEU A 58 -3.72 -21.76 -19.54
C LEU A 58 -4.11 -20.57 -18.67
N TYR A 59 -3.15 -19.73 -18.28
CA TYR A 59 -3.40 -18.60 -17.39
C TYR A 59 -3.07 -17.23 -18.00
N ILE A 60 -1.82 -16.97 -18.36
CA ILE A 60 -1.35 -15.63 -18.76
C ILE A 60 -1.96 -15.18 -20.10
N ASP A 61 -1.92 -16.04 -21.12
CA ASP A 61 -2.42 -15.72 -22.46
C ASP A 61 -3.94 -15.50 -22.46
N LYS A 62 -4.65 -16.34 -21.70
CA LYS A 62 -6.10 -16.27 -21.45
C LYS A 62 -6.49 -15.18 -20.44
N GLY A 63 -5.50 -14.55 -19.83
CA GLY A 63 -5.67 -13.57 -18.76
C GLY A 63 -6.50 -12.36 -19.19
N THR A 64 -7.28 -11.83 -18.26
CA THR A 64 -7.97 -10.55 -18.47
C THR A 64 -6.98 -9.39 -18.66
N LYS A 65 -7.48 -8.24 -19.13
CA LYS A 65 -6.73 -6.99 -19.14
C LYS A 65 -6.16 -6.67 -17.75
N GLY A 66 -6.92 -6.96 -16.68
CA GLY A 66 -6.49 -6.79 -15.30
C GLY A 66 -5.26 -7.61 -14.94
N LEU A 67 -5.23 -8.91 -15.26
CA LEU A 67 -4.05 -9.75 -15.01
C LEU A 67 -2.80 -9.22 -15.73
N LYS A 68 -2.93 -8.88 -17.01
CA LYS A 68 -1.81 -8.36 -17.81
C LYS A 68 -1.29 -7.04 -17.25
N THR A 69 -2.19 -6.18 -16.78
CA THR A 69 -1.84 -4.92 -16.12
C THR A 69 -1.16 -5.16 -14.78
N PHE A 70 -1.68 -6.11 -13.99
CA PHE A 70 -1.17 -6.41 -12.66
C PHE A 70 0.25 -6.99 -12.70
N MET A 71 0.51 -7.89 -13.67
CA MET A 71 1.86 -8.40 -13.98
C MET A 71 2.85 -7.26 -14.24
N LYS A 72 2.44 -6.26 -15.04
CA LYS A 72 3.29 -5.10 -15.37
C LYS A 72 3.54 -4.22 -14.14
N VAL A 73 2.51 -3.89 -13.35
CA VAL A 73 2.64 -2.92 -12.25
C VAL A 73 3.29 -3.49 -10.98
N ARG A 74 3.43 -4.82 -10.89
CA ARG A 74 4.07 -5.52 -9.76
C ARG A 74 5.25 -6.39 -10.18
N ASP A 75 5.68 -6.25 -11.43
CA ASP A 75 6.88 -6.88 -12.00
C ASP A 75 6.98 -8.37 -11.67
N TYR A 76 5.99 -9.14 -12.12
CA TYR A 76 6.00 -10.60 -11.98
C TYR A 76 5.75 -11.33 -13.30
N SER A 77 6.41 -12.48 -13.44
CA SER A 77 6.54 -13.28 -14.66
C SER A 77 5.96 -14.69 -14.51
N ASP A 78 5.90 -15.42 -15.63
CA ASP A 78 5.63 -16.85 -15.66
C ASP A 78 6.59 -17.68 -14.78
N THR A 79 7.88 -17.36 -14.79
CA THR A 79 8.89 -18.02 -13.97
C THR A 79 8.65 -17.82 -12.47
N ILE A 80 8.18 -16.64 -12.07
CA ILE A 80 7.78 -16.39 -10.67
C ILE A 80 6.60 -17.27 -10.29
N TYR A 81 5.56 -17.37 -11.14
CA TYR A 81 4.43 -18.25 -10.83
C TYR A 81 4.84 -19.70 -10.63
N VAL A 82 5.59 -20.28 -11.57
CA VAL A 82 6.03 -21.68 -11.45
C VAL A 82 6.85 -21.88 -10.18
N LYS A 83 7.78 -20.96 -9.88
CA LYS A 83 8.55 -21.02 -8.64
C LYS A 83 7.67 -20.99 -7.40
N LEU A 84 6.69 -20.08 -7.33
CA LEU A 84 5.80 -19.97 -6.17
C LEU A 84 4.89 -21.19 -6.01
N ILE A 85 4.40 -21.75 -7.12
CA ILE A 85 3.57 -22.97 -7.13
C ILE A 85 4.37 -24.15 -6.57
N ASP A 86 5.61 -24.32 -7.03
CA ASP A 86 6.48 -25.41 -6.57
C ASP A 86 6.97 -25.22 -5.13
N SER A 87 7.17 -23.97 -4.69
CA SER A 87 7.72 -23.67 -3.36
C SER A 87 6.69 -23.76 -2.24
N TYR A 88 5.40 -23.50 -2.53
CA TYR A 88 4.37 -23.31 -1.50
C TYR A 88 3.09 -24.15 -1.69
N PRO A 89 3.19 -25.48 -1.90
CA PRO A 89 2.02 -26.32 -2.17
C PRO A 89 0.99 -26.34 -1.03
N LYS A 90 1.40 -26.29 0.26
CA LYS A 90 0.42 -26.23 1.37
C LYS A 90 -0.36 -24.93 1.35
N PHE A 91 0.33 -23.82 1.08
CA PHE A 91 -0.33 -22.51 0.94
C PHE A 91 -1.40 -22.54 -0.16
N TRP A 92 -1.02 -22.94 -1.38
CA TRP A 92 -1.95 -22.97 -2.52
C TRP A 92 -3.15 -23.87 -2.27
N ASN A 93 -2.91 -25.06 -1.72
CA ASN A 93 -3.99 -25.98 -1.37
C ASN A 93 -4.94 -25.39 -0.31
N SER A 94 -4.40 -24.69 0.69
CA SER A 94 -5.21 -24.09 1.76
C SER A 94 -6.01 -22.87 1.32
N VAL A 95 -5.48 -22.06 0.38
CA VAL A 95 -6.14 -20.81 -0.08
C VAL A 95 -7.09 -21.02 -1.25
N ARG A 96 -6.94 -22.11 -2.02
CA ARG A 96 -7.83 -22.45 -3.15
C ARG A 96 -9.32 -22.30 -2.85
N PRO A 97 -9.89 -22.95 -1.81
CA PRO A 97 -11.31 -22.82 -1.53
C PRO A 97 -11.73 -21.37 -1.27
N ASN A 98 -10.86 -20.57 -0.64
CA ASN A 98 -11.13 -19.16 -0.34
C ASN A 98 -11.25 -18.32 -1.61
N THR A 99 -10.29 -18.44 -2.54
CA THR A 99 -10.31 -17.68 -3.80
C THR A 99 -11.57 -17.96 -4.62
N LEU A 100 -12.03 -19.22 -4.64
CA LEU A 100 -13.22 -19.63 -5.38
C LEU A 100 -14.53 -19.05 -4.80
N THR A 101 -14.52 -18.52 -3.57
CA THR A 101 -15.71 -17.89 -2.97
C THR A 101 -16.03 -16.51 -3.56
N ILE A 102 -15.07 -15.85 -4.23
CA ILE A 102 -15.25 -14.51 -4.81
C ILE A 102 -16.43 -14.46 -5.79
N LYS A 103 -16.68 -15.55 -6.54
CA LYS A 103 -17.82 -15.64 -7.46
C LYS A 103 -19.16 -15.38 -6.76
N ASN A 104 -19.27 -15.78 -5.49
CA ASN A 104 -20.47 -15.60 -4.66
C ASN A 104 -20.61 -14.15 -4.14
N LYS A 105 -19.53 -13.38 -4.15
CA LYS A 105 -19.45 -11.99 -3.63
C LYS A 105 -19.70 -10.92 -4.69
N THR A 106 -19.72 -11.29 -5.98
CA THR A 106 -19.94 -10.36 -7.11
C THR A 106 -21.23 -9.53 -7.01
N LYS A 107 -22.31 -10.12 -6.50
CA LYS A 107 -23.59 -9.42 -6.26
C LYS A 107 -23.49 -8.39 -5.13
N GLU A 108 -22.81 -8.74 -4.04
CA GLU A 108 -22.56 -7.85 -2.90
C GLU A 108 -21.67 -6.66 -3.32
N LEU A 109 -20.60 -6.92 -4.06
CA LEU A 109 -19.72 -5.89 -4.64
C LEU A 109 -20.50 -4.93 -5.55
N THR A 110 -21.30 -5.47 -6.47
CA THR A 110 -22.15 -4.66 -7.36
C THR A 110 -23.13 -3.79 -6.58
N LYS A 111 -23.71 -4.32 -5.50
CA LYS A 111 -24.62 -3.57 -4.61
C LYS A 111 -23.87 -2.46 -3.89
N ALA A 112 -22.66 -2.73 -3.40
CA ALA A 112 -21.83 -1.75 -2.70
C ALA A 112 -21.39 -0.59 -3.62
N VAL A 113 -20.96 -0.87 -4.86
CA VAL A 113 -20.67 0.18 -5.86
C VAL A 113 -21.91 1.03 -6.17
N LYS A 114 -23.10 0.41 -6.29
CA LYS A 114 -24.36 1.16 -6.46
C LYS A 114 -24.66 2.07 -5.28
N LYS A 115 -24.40 1.62 -4.05
CA LYS A 115 -24.52 2.46 -2.84
C LYS A 115 -23.51 3.62 -2.88
N LEU A 116 -22.26 3.37 -3.25
CA LEU A 116 -21.25 4.41 -3.42
C LEU A 116 -21.70 5.46 -4.44
N LYS A 117 -22.20 5.04 -5.62
CA LYS A 117 -22.76 5.96 -6.63
C LYS A 117 -23.96 6.77 -6.14
N LYS A 118 -24.75 6.22 -5.21
CA LYS A 118 -25.84 6.97 -4.56
C LYS A 118 -25.33 8.03 -3.59
N LEU A 119 -24.25 7.73 -2.87
CA LEU A 119 -23.59 8.65 -1.93
C LEU A 119 -22.82 9.76 -2.68
N TYR A 120 -22.19 9.41 -3.81
CA TYR A 120 -21.37 10.26 -4.66
C TYR A 120 -21.80 10.09 -6.14
N PRO A 121 -22.77 10.89 -6.62
CA PRO A 121 -23.34 10.76 -7.98
C PRO A 121 -22.34 10.97 -9.13
N GLU A 122 -21.22 11.65 -8.86
CA GLU A 122 -20.15 11.96 -9.83
C GLU A 122 -19.15 10.81 -10.01
N LEU A 123 -19.42 9.66 -9.38
CA LEU A 123 -18.61 8.46 -9.49
C LEU A 123 -18.32 8.10 -10.95
N LYS A 124 -17.03 7.94 -11.24
CA LYS A 124 -16.50 7.41 -12.50
C LYS A 124 -16.49 5.89 -12.42
N GLU A 125 -17.06 5.24 -13.42
CA GLU A 125 -17.13 3.77 -13.45
C GLU A 125 -15.72 3.18 -13.56
N GLY A 126 -15.32 2.42 -12.54
CA GLY A 126 -14.13 1.59 -12.50
C GLY A 126 -14.44 0.10 -12.75
N GLU A 127 -13.37 -0.65 -13.02
CA GLU A 127 -13.38 -2.09 -13.25
C GLU A 127 -12.70 -2.81 -12.09
N MET A 128 -13.24 -3.94 -11.64
CA MET A 128 -12.62 -4.80 -10.63
C MET A 128 -12.16 -6.11 -11.26
N TYR A 129 -10.87 -6.40 -11.16
CA TYR A 129 -10.25 -7.62 -11.66
C TYR A 129 -9.72 -8.44 -10.49
N PHE A 130 -10.25 -9.65 -10.35
CA PHE A 130 -9.78 -10.63 -9.38
C PHE A 130 -8.91 -11.65 -10.08
N THR A 131 -7.63 -11.64 -9.74
CA THR A 131 -6.61 -12.51 -10.31
C THR A 131 -5.94 -13.33 -9.21
N ILE A 132 -4.96 -14.14 -9.57
CA ILE A 132 -3.96 -14.63 -8.64
C ILE A 132 -2.71 -13.79 -8.91
N GLY A 133 -2.17 -13.10 -7.91
CA GLY A 133 -1.26 -11.95 -8.06
C GLY A 133 0.20 -12.23 -7.74
N GLY A 134 0.64 -13.48 -7.85
CA GLY A 134 2.03 -13.88 -7.58
C GLY A 134 2.51 -13.53 -6.16
N LEU A 135 1.60 -13.45 -5.19
CA LEU A 135 1.88 -13.09 -3.79
C LEU A 135 2.53 -11.69 -3.62
N ARG A 136 2.16 -10.74 -4.50
CA ARG A 136 2.71 -9.36 -4.49
C ARG A 136 1.80 -8.30 -3.86
N SER A 137 0.48 -8.43 -3.97
CA SER A 137 -0.48 -7.41 -3.47
C SER A 137 -1.85 -8.03 -3.24
N GLY A 138 -2.51 -7.69 -2.13
CA GLY A 138 -3.94 -8.01 -1.92
C GLY A 138 -4.88 -7.11 -2.72
N GLY A 139 -4.50 -5.85 -2.91
CA GLY A 139 -5.18 -4.86 -3.75
C GLY A 139 -4.16 -3.87 -4.31
N THR A 140 -4.44 -3.29 -5.48
CA THR A 140 -3.75 -2.13 -6.01
C THR A 140 -4.61 -1.47 -7.08
N LEU A 141 -4.25 -0.25 -7.44
CA LEU A 141 -4.85 0.44 -8.57
C LEU A 141 -3.92 0.57 -9.77
N TYR A 142 -4.57 0.66 -10.93
CA TYR A 142 -3.98 1.22 -12.15
C TYR A 142 -5.08 1.92 -12.95
N GLU A 143 -4.95 3.24 -13.14
CA GLU A 143 -5.99 4.07 -13.77
C GLU A 143 -7.36 3.89 -13.08
N ASN A 144 -8.36 3.38 -13.79
CA ASN A 144 -9.71 3.09 -13.27
C ASN A 144 -9.90 1.62 -12.83
N MET A 145 -8.82 0.84 -12.77
CA MET A 145 -8.86 -0.58 -12.42
C MET A 145 -8.49 -0.80 -10.96
N VAL A 146 -9.33 -1.57 -10.27
CA VAL A 146 -9.02 -2.25 -9.03
C VAL A 146 -8.47 -3.63 -9.38
N LEU A 147 -7.22 -3.89 -9.03
CA LEU A 147 -6.49 -5.13 -9.29
C LEU A 147 -6.30 -5.88 -7.97
N VAL A 148 -6.87 -7.09 -7.86
CA VAL A 148 -6.92 -7.85 -6.61
C VAL A 148 -6.19 -9.17 -6.79
N GLY A 149 -5.15 -9.38 -5.97
CA GLY A 149 -4.53 -10.70 -5.79
C GLY A 149 -5.37 -11.52 -4.83
N ALA A 150 -6.25 -12.36 -5.38
CA ALA A 150 -7.25 -13.10 -4.61
C ALA A 150 -6.63 -14.00 -3.55
N GLU A 151 -5.42 -14.53 -3.78
CA GLU A 151 -4.69 -15.38 -2.84
C GLU A 151 -4.29 -14.64 -1.56
N ILE A 152 -4.08 -13.33 -1.62
CA ILE A 152 -3.84 -12.50 -0.42
C ILE A 152 -5.16 -11.94 0.09
N ALA A 153 -6.02 -11.43 -0.80
CA ALA A 153 -7.29 -10.79 -0.44
C ALA A 153 -8.31 -11.74 0.21
N THR A 154 -8.13 -13.05 0.06
CA THR A 154 -8.99 -14.09 0.67
C THR A 154 -8.25 -15.00 1.65
N GLY A 155 -7.01 -14.66 2.02
CA GLY A 155 -6.31 -15.34 3.10
C GLY A 155 -7.01 -15.14 4.44
N THR A 156 -6.91 -16.14 5.32
CA THR A 156 -7.55 -16.16 6.65
C THR A 156 -6.58 -16.76 7.67
N PRO A 157 -6.85 -16.70 8.99
CA PRO A 157 -5.98 -17.35 9.98
C PRO A 157 -5.81 -18.87 9.77
N LYS A 158 -6.67 -19.50 8.96
CA LYS A 158 -6.61 -20.92 8.59
C LYS A 158 -5.78 -21.19 7.34
N THR A 159 -5.35 -20.15 6.62
CA THR A 159 -4.49 -20.29 5.44
C THR A 159 -3.09 -20.70 5.88
N ASP A 160 -2.59 -21.81 5.34
CA ASP A 160 -1.30 -22.38 5.73
C ASP A 160 -0.16 -21.55 5.13
N VAL A 161 0.60 -20.88 6.00
CA VAL A 161 1.78 -20.10 5.63
C VAL A 161 3.06 -20.68 6.25
N SER A 162 3.04 -21.95 6.66
CA SER A 162 4.18 -22.63 7.30
C SER A 162 5.40 -22.77 6.39
N GLU A 163 5.21 -22.65 5.08
CA GLU A 163 6.28 -22.75 4.07
C GLU A 163 6.99 -21.41 3.82
N PHE A 164 6.50 -20.30 4.39
CA PHE A 164 7.11 -18.97 4.21
C PHE A 164 8.14 -18.68 5.31
N GLU A 165 9.30 -18.15 4.91
CA GLU A 165 10.35 -17.71 5.84
C GLU A 165 9.98 -16.43 6.59
N ASN A 166 9.19 -15.55 5.95
CA ASN A 166 8.76 -14.29 6.55
C ASN A 166 7.35 -14.40 7.18
N ASN A 167 7.11 -13.64 8.24
CA ASN A 167 5.83 -13.61 8.94
C ASN A 167 4.83 -12.61 8.33
N TRP A 168 5.12 -11.99 7.18
CA TRP A 168 4.27 -10.92 6.65
C TRP A 168 2.87 -11.44 6.31
N LEU A 169 2.75 -12.50 5.51
CA LEU A 169 1.44 -13.10 5.17
C LEU A 169 0.73 -13.66 6.41
N LYS A 170 1.48 -14.24 7.35
CA LYS A 170 0.94 -14.69 8.64
C LYS A 170 0.23 -13.55 9.38
N ASN A 171 0.88 -12.39 9.45
CA ASN A 171 0.32 -11.22 10.12
C ASN A 171 -0.88 -10.63 9.35
N VAL A 172 -0.78 -10.54 8.01
CA VAL A 172 -1.89 -10.08 7.15
C VAL A 172 -3.13 -10.95 7.36
N PHE A 173 -2.96 -12.27 7.43
CA PHE A 173 -4.08 -13.20 7.55
C PHE A 173 -4.65 -13.33 8.96
N ALA A 174 -3.90 -12.98 10.01
CA ALA A 174 -4.26 -13.22 11.41
C ALA A 174 -5.61 -12.62 11.85
N LYS A 175 -6.09 -11.57 11.18
CA LYS A 175 -7.37 -10.89 11.45
C LYS A 175 -8.26 -10.77 10.21
N GLN A 176 -7.93 -11.49 9.13
CA GLN A 176 -8.65 -11.38 7.87
C GLN A 176 -9.80 -12.40 7.79
N SER A 177 -10.95 -11.95 7.31
CA SER A 177 -12.11 -12.80 7.00
C SER A 177 -12.43 -12.75 5.51
N LEU A 178 -13.20 -13.72 5.02
CA LEU A 178 -13.67 -13.69 3.63
C LEU A 178 -14.67 -12.55 3.36
N ASP A 179 -15.36 -12.06 4.39
CA ASP A 179 -16.29 -10.93 4.25
C ASP A 179 -15.54 -9.60 4.06
N ASN A 180 -14.27 -9.52 4.49
CA ASN A 180 -13.43 -8.35 4.29
C ASN A 180 -13.22 -8.02 2.80
N ILE A 181 -13.45 -8.97 1.88
CA ILE A 181 -13.29 -8.74 0.43
C ILE A 181 -14.16 -7.59 -0.06
N ILE A 182 -15.36 -7.39 0.51
CA ILE A 182 -16.24 -6.29 0.13
C ILE A 182 -15.63 -4.96 0.59
N SER A 183 -15.25 -4.88 1.88
CA SER A 183 -14.62 -3.67 2.43
C SER A 183 -13.34 -3.28 1.70
N LEU A 184 -12.46 -4.25 1.44
CA LEU A 184 -11.20 -4.05 0.71
C LEU A 184 -11.45 -3.51 -0.70
N ASN A 185 -12.35 -4.15 -1.45
CA ASN A 185 -12.60 -3.73 -2.83
C ASN A 185 -13.26 -2.37 -2.92
N ILE A 186 -14.14 -2.02 -1.97
CA ILE A 186 -14.73 -0.69 -1.93
C ILE A 186 -13.70 0.36 -1.55
N HIS A 187 -12.81 0.08 -0.59
CA HIS A 187 -11.67 0.94 -0.25
C HIS A 187 -10.85 1.25 -1.51
N GLU A 188 -10.41 0.22 -2.24
CA GLU A 188 -9.65 0.40 -3.48
C GLU A 188 -10.48 1.14 -4.53
N TYR A 189 -11.77 0.85 -4.65
CA TYR A 189 -12.64 1.56 -5.58
C TYR A 189 -12.73 3.06 -5.25
N VAL A 190 -12.72 3.48 -3.99
CA VAL A 190 -12.69 4.90 -3.61
C VAL A 190 -11.42 5.56 -4.10
N HIS A 191 -10.26 4.90 -4.02
CA HIS A 191 -9.02 5.45 -4.57
C HIS A 191 -9.11 5.74 -6.09
N THR A 192 -9.92 5.00 -6.87
CA THR A 192 -10.14 5.30 -8.31
C THR A 192 -10.88 6.63 -8.55
N GLN A 193 -11.52 7.16 -7.50
CA GLN A 193 -12.25 8.43 -7.53
C GLN A 193 -11.41 9.60 -7.02
N GLN A 194 -10.34 9.31 -6.29
CA GLN A 194 -9.46 10.32 -5.71
C GLN A 194 -8.58 10.99 -6.76
N LYS A 195 -8.15 12.21 -6.44
CA LYS A 195 -7.11 12.89 -7.20
C LYS A 195 -5.73 12.26 -6.91
N PRO A 196 -4.79 12.29 -7.88
CA PRO A 196 -3.43 11.85 -7.64
C PRO A 196 -2.79 12.57 -6.45
N ASN A 197 -1.94 11.85 -5.73
CA ASN A 197 -1.07 12.45 -4.72
C ASN A 197 0.32 12.66 -5.32
N GLU A 198 0.87 13.86 -5.22
CA GLU A 198 2.26 14.19 -5.60
C GLU A 198 3.07 14.74 -4.42
N ASN A 199 2.45 14.94 -3.25
CA ASN A 199 3.12 15.45 -2.05
C ASN A 199 3.41 14.31 -1.08
N ASN A 200 4.58 14.36 -0.46
CA ASN A 200 5.11 13.29 0.38
C ASN A 200 4.92 13.55 1.89
N SER A 201 4.14 14.54 2.33
CA SER A 201 3.92 14.69 3.78
C SER A 201 3.03 13.57 4.33
N LEU A 202 3.28 13.17 5.58
CA LEU A 202 2.51 12.14 6.29
C LEU A 202 0.99 12.43 6.30
N LEU A 203 0.59 13.69 6.49
CA LEU A 203 -0.81 14.13 6.46
C LEU A 203 -1.51 13.79 5.14
N HIS A 204 -0.83 14.00 4.01
CA HIS A 204 -1.40 13.78 2.68
C HIS A 204 -1.74 12.31 2.48
N HIS A 205 -0.78 11.42 2.75
CA HIS A 205 -0.98 9.98 2.65
C HIS A 205 -2.02 9.48 3.67
N THR A 206 -1.96 9.97 4.90
CA THR A 206 -2.92 9.62 5.96
C THR A 206 -4.36 9.94 5.55
N LEU A 207 -4.61 11.14 5.02
CA LEU A 207 -5.95 11.51 4.53
C LEU A 207 -6.37 10.69 3.31
N LYS A 208 -5.43 10.40 2.40
CA LYS A 208 -5.69 9.58 1.21
C LYS A 208 -6.15 8.18 1.58
N GLU A 209 -5.45 7.51 2.49
CA GLU A 209 -5.78 6.16 2.94
C GLU A 209 -7.03 6.14 3.84
N GLY A 210 -7.08 7.03 4.83
CA GLY A 210 -8.16 7.08 5.80
C GLY A 210 -9.51 7.53 5.22
N SER A 211 -9.51 8.37 4.18
CA SER A 211 -10.74 8.72 3.46
C SER A 211 -11.37 7.51 2.78
N CYS A 212 -10.58 6.60 2.21
CA CYS A 212 -11.08 5.36 1.61
C CYS A 212 -11.78 4.48 2.66
N ASP A 213 -11.19 4.33 3.85
CA ASP A 213 -11.81 3.58 4.95
C ASP A 213 -13.13 4.24 5.41
N PHE A 214 -13.15 5.56 5.59
CA PHE A 214 -14.34 6.25 6.05
C PHE A 214 -15.47 6.22 5.01
N ILE A 215 -15.17 6.44 3.73
CA ILE A 215 -16.18 6.32 2.67
C ILE A 215 -16.67 4.87 2.56
N THR A 216 -15.81 3.88 2.76
CA THR A 216 -16.20 2.47 2.81
C THR A 216 -17.19 2.20 3.94
N GLU A 217 -16.95 2.73 5.15
CA GLU A 217 -17.89 2.65 6.28
C GLU A 217 -19.28 3.19 5.89
N LEU A 218 -19.34 4.36 5.24
CA LEU A 218 -20.61 4.94 4.80
C LEU A 218 -21.33 4.07 3.75
N VAL A 219 -20.57 3.43 2.85
CA VAL A 219 -21.13 2.54 1.82
C VAL A 219 -21.68 1.25 2.44
N LEU A 220 -20.94 0.64 3.36
CA LEU A 220 -21.36 -0.62 3.99
C LEU A 220 -22.51 -0.37 4.97
N GLY A 221 -22.44 0.74 5.72
CA GLY A 221 -23.38 1.09 6.78
C GLY A 221 -23.01 0.49 8.13
N GLU A 222 -21.77 0.03 8.27
CA GLU A 222 -21.22 -0.59 9.48
C GLU A 222 -19.74 -0.21 9.65
N PRO A 223 -19.21 -0.18 10.88
CA PRO A 223 -17.82 0.14 11.13
C PRO A 223 -16.85 -0.81 10.44
N ILE A 224 -15.71 -0.29 9.98
CA ILE A 224 -14.64 -1.10 9.41
C ILE A 224 -13.93 -1.92 10.50
N GLU A 225 -13.87 -3.24 10.32
CA GLU A 225 -13.20 -4.17 11.26
C GLU A 225 -11.74 -4.42 10.85
N LYS A 226 -10.84 -3.51 11.22
CA LYS A 226 -9.40 -3.62 10.95
C LYS A 226 -8.61 -3.46 12.25
N GLN A 227 -7.48 -4.15 12.35
CA GLN A 227 -6.63 -4.12 13.55
C GLN A 227 -6.25 -2.69 13.97
N TYR A 228 -5.86 -1.84 13.02
CA TYR A 228 -5.51 -0.45 13.29
C TYR A 228 -6.69 0.41 13.77
N ILE A 229 -7.94 0.06 13.41
CA ILE A 229 -9.14 0.74 13.93
C ILE A 229 -9.35 0.38 15.40
N PHE A 230 -9.18 -0.89 15.78
CA PHE A 230 -9.32 -1.33 17.17
C PHE A 230 -8.22 -0.75 18.05
N TYR A 231 -6.96 -0.90 17.65
CA TYR A 231 -5.82 -0.36 18.38
C TYR A 231 -5.92 1.17 18.47
N GLY A 232 -6.21 1.83 17.34
CA GLY A 232 -6.34 3.27 17.24
C GLY A 232 -7.34 3.86 18.25
N LYS A 233 -8.52 3.25 18.39
CA LYS A 233 -9.54 3.68 19.36
C LYS A 233 -9.08 3.56 20.81
N GLN A 234 -8.30 2.52 21.14
CA GLN A 234 -7.78 2.33 22.50
C GLN A 234 -6.67 3.34 22.86
N HIS A 235 -5.95 3.82 21.85
CA HIS A 235 -4.78 4.71 22.01
C HIS A 235 -5.01 6.11 21.40
N PHE A 236 -6.26 6.53 21.22
CA PHE A 236 -6.61 7.68 20.39
C PHE A 236 -5.90 8.98 20.78
N ASP A 237 -5.92 9.35 22.07
CA ASP A 237 -5.34 10.62 22.52
C ASP A 237 -3.82 10.66 22.36
N GLU A 238 -3.15 9.54 22.62
CA GLU A 238 -1.71 9.41 22.43
C GLU A 238 -1.34 9.52 20.94
N LEU A 239 -2.01 8.76 20.08
CA LEU A 239 -1.77 8.78 18.65
C LEU A 239 -2.09 10.14 18.04
N LYS A 240 -3.18 10.78 18.46
CA LYS A 240 -3.53 12.13 18.02
C LYS A 240 -2.43 13.14 18.37
N LYS A 241 -1.86 13.06 19.58
CA LYS A 241 -0.74 13.92 19.98
C LYS A 241 0.52 13.64 19.14
N GLN A 242 0.92 12.38 19.01
CA GLN A 242 2.10 11.97 18.25
C GLN A 242 1.97 12.38 16.77
N PHE A 243 0.82 12.12 16.16
CA PHE A 243 0.57 12.48 14.76
C PHE A 243 0.71 13.98 14.53
N LYS A 244 0.24 14.82 15.46
CA LYS A 244 0.38 16.28 15.36
C LYS A 244 1.84 16.73 15.24
N GLU A 245 2.76 16.04 15.88
CA GLU A 245 4.19 16.34 15.85
C GLU A 245 4.87 15.92 14.53
N GLU A 246 4.27 14.98 13.78
CA GLU A 246 4.89 14.34 12.61
C GLU A 246 4.15 14.61 11.28
N MET A 247 2.89 15.04 11.30
CA MET A 247 2.01 15.07 10.11
C MET A 247 2.53 15.90 8.92
N PHE A 248 3.44 16.85 9.15
CA PHE A 248 4.02 17.69 8.10
C PHE A 248 5.35 17.20 7.53
N VAL A 249 5.92 16.10 8.04
CA VAL A 249 7.18 15.56 7.54
C VAL A 249 6.98 14.43 6.54
N ASP A 250 8.00 14.22 5.70
CA ASP A 250 8.11 13.11 4.75
C ASP A 250 8.77 11.90 5.44
N ASP A 251 8.10 11.39 6.48
CA ASP A 251 8.46 10.13 7.15
C ASP A 251 7.18 9.39 7.56
N PHE A 252 6.95 8.23 6.94
CA PHE A 252 5.76 7.42 7.17
C PHE A 252 6.01 6.21 8.07
N SER A 253 7.26 5.94 8.44
CA SER A 253 7.69 4.67 9.05
C SER A 253 6.92 4.28 10.31
N ASN A 254 6.48 5.27 11.10
CA ASN A 254 5.70 5.04 12.31
C ASN A 254 4.20 4.84 12.04
N TRP A 255 3.71 5.21 10.85
CA TRP A 255 2.28 5.39 10.59
C TRP A 255 1.72 4.55 9.44
N LEU A 256 2.48 4.32 8.37
CA LEU A 256 1.96 3.70 7.15
C LEU A 256 2.94 2.67 6.60
N TYR A 257 2.38 1.61 6.02
CA TYR A 257 3.07 0.56 5.28
C TYR A 257 4.11 -0.19 6.12
N ASN A 258 3.86 -0.32 7.42
CA ASN A 258 4.80 -0.85 8.42
C ASN A 258 4.31 -2.16 9.08
N GLY A 259 3.36 -2.86 8.44
CA GLY A 259 2.80 -4.14 8.91
C GLY A 259 3.82 -5.26 9.15
N GLY A 260 4.99 -5.21 8.50
CA GLY A 260 6.09 -6.15 8.75
C GLY A 260 6.85 -5.89 10.07
N GLN A 261 6.65 -4.73 10.70
CA GLN A 261 7.49 -4.22 11.79
C GLN A 261 6.71 -3.94 13.08
N LYS A 262 5.50 -3.38 12.97
CA LYS A 262 4.77 -2.81 14.13
C LYS A 262 3.67 -3.71 14.68
N GLY A 263 3.41 -4.88 14.08
CA GLY A 263 2.42 -5.84 14.57
C GLY A 263 1.02 -5.21 14.68
N GLU A 264 0.44 -5.23 15.88
CA GLU A 264 -0.89 -4.65 16.15
C GLU A 264 -0.94 -3.12 16.03
N ALA A 265 0.20 -2.44 16.16
CA ALA A 265 0.35 -0.99 16.04
C ALA A 265 0.76 -0.55 14.62
N ALA A 266 0.56 -1.41 13.62
CA ALA A 266 0.84 -1.08 12.22
C ALA A 266 -0.28 -0.24 11.60
N ASP A 267 0.09 0.52 10.56
CA ASP A 267 -0.84 1.25 9.67
C ASP A 267 -1.79 2.22 10.39
N LEU A 268 -1.38 2.77 11.55
CA LEU A 268 -2.19 3.70 12.35
C LEU A 268 -2.49 5.03 11.66
N GLY A 269 -1.75 5.36 10.59
CA GLY A 269 -2.10 6.48 9.71
C GLY A 269 -3.47 6.29 9.05
N TYR A 270 -3.88 5.07 8.70
CA TYR A 270 -5.22 4.80 8.18
C TYR A 270 -6.29 5.21 9.19
N PHE A 271 -6.10 4.84 10.46
CA PHE A 271 -7.02 5.19 11.55
C PHE A 271 -7.11 6.70 11.77
N ILE A 272 -5.98 7.40 11.86
CA ILE A 272 -5.99 8.86 12.06
C ILE A 272 -6.68 9.57 10.89
N GLY A 273 -6.38 9.17 9.65
CA GLY A 273 -7.02 9.74 8.46
C GLY A 273 -8.53 9.49 8.44
N TYR A 274 -8.94 8.28 8.84
CA TYR A 274 -10.35 7.90 9.01
C TYR A 274 -11.04 8.81 10.02
N GLU A 275 -10.45 9.06 11.20
CA GLU A 275 -11.03 9.92 12.23
C GLU A 275 -11.08 11.40 11.79
N ILE A 276 -10.07 11.90 11.06
CA ILE A 276 -10.12 13.26 10.50
C ILE A 276 -11.27 13.40 9.49
N CYS A 277 -11.41 12.45 8.57
CA CYS A 277 -12.49 12.46 7.56
C CYS A 277 -13.87 12.32 8.22
N LYS A 278 -13.98 11.46 9.24
CA LYS A 278 -15.20 11.27 10.02
C LYS A 278 -15.58 12.53 10.80
N SER A 279 -14.61 13.18 11.43
CA SER A 279 -14.80 14.47 12.09
C SER A 279 -15.31 15.52 11.10
N TYR A 280 -14.67 15.65 9.93
CA TYR A 280 -15.10 16.56 8.87
C TYR A 280 -16.53 16.29 8.39
N TYR A 281 -16.88 15.03 8.19
CA TYR A 281 -18.23 14.64 7.80
C TYR A 281 -19.25 14.97 8.89
N ASN A 282 -18.97 14.69 10.16
CA ASN A 282 -19.91 14.82 11.27
C ASN A 282 -20.37 16.26 11.51
N GLN A 283 -19.45 17.21 11.48
CA GLN A 283 -19.74 18.64 11.61
C GLN A 283 -20.43 19.25 10.37
N ALA A 284 -20.29 18.62 9.19
CA ALA A 284 -20.80 19.20 7.95
C ALA A 284 -22.33 19.19 7.94
N LYS A 285 -22.94 20.33 7.65
CA LYS A 285 -24.40 20.45 7.50
C LYS A 285 -24.89 19.70 6.26
N ASN A 286 -24.14 19.78 5.16
CA ASN A 286 -24.44 19.07 3.92
C ASN A 286 -23.55 17.82 3.79
N LYS A 287 -24.11 16.65 4.13
CA LYS A 287 -23.38 15.37 4.06
C LYS A 287 -22.97 14.96 2.66
N LYS A 288 -23.75 15.31 1.63
CA LYS A 288 -23.41 15.02 0.22
C LYS A 288 -22.19 15.83 -0.21
N GLN A 289 -22.15 17.11 0.16
CA GLN A 289 -20.99 17.95 -0.10
C GLN A 289 -19.77 17.44 0.67
N ALA A 290 -19.94 17.02 1.93
CA ALA A 290 -18.82 16.49 2.72
C ALA A 290 -18.18 15.24 2.10
N ILE A 291 -18.99 14.32 1.59
CA ILE A 291 -18.52 13.13 0.87
C ILE A 291 -17.73 13.54 -0.37
N LYS A 292 -18.26 14.51 -1.14
CA LYS A 292 -17.57 15.03 -2.32
C LYS A 292 -16.23 15.67 -1.96
N ASP A 293 -16.20 16.52 -0.93
CA ASP A 293 -14.97 17.18 -0.46
C ASP A 293 -13.91 16.18 0.00
N ILE A 294 -14.32 15.10 0.68
CA ILE A 294 -13.43 14.01 1.13
C ILE A 294 -12.84 13.27 -0.08
N ILE A 295 -13.67 12.88 -1.04
CA ILE A 295 -13.23 12.11 -2.22
C ILE A 295 -12.35 12.95 -3.16
N GLU A 296 -12.72 14.21 -3.37
CA GLU A 296 -12.08 15.10 -4.36
C GLU A 296 -11.00 16.00 -3.77
N LEU A 297 -10.58 15.76 -2.53
CA LEU A 297 -9.51 16.52 -1.88
C LEU A 297 -8.28 16.55 -2.79
N ASN A 298 -7.80 17.76 -3.08
CA ASN A 298 -6.64 17.94 -3.93
C ASN A 298 -5.37 17.78 -3.10
N TYR A 299 -4.82 16.56 -3.07
CA TYR A 299 -3.58 16.25 -2.35
C TYR A 299 -2.34 16.97 -2.91
N GLN A 300 -2.41 17.54 -4.12
CA GLN A 300 -1.32 18.37 -4.66
C GLN A 300 -1.33 19.80 -4.10
N ASP A 301 -2.47 20.25 -3.56
CA ASP A 301 -2.61 21.57 -2.96
C ASP A 301 -2.49 21.47 -1.44
N GLU A 302 -1.29 21.79 -0.96
CA GLU A 302 -0.96 21.78 0.46
C GLU A 302 -1.89 22.66 1.30
N LYS A 303 -2.31 23.82 0.77
CA LYS A 303 -3.26 24.70 1.48
C LYS A 303 -4.64 24.07 1.53
N ALA A 304 -5.07 23.36 0.48
CA ALA A 304 -6.35 22.64 0.50
C ALA A 304 -6.36 21.55 1.57
N VAL A 305 -5.27 20.79 1.70
CA VAL A 305 -5.12 19.74 2.72
C VAL A 305 -5.09 20.32 4.14
N GLU A 306 -4.31 21.37 4.38
CA GLU A 306 -4.29 22.05 5.67
C GLU A 306 -5.65 22.65 6.02
N ASN A 307 -6.33 23.28 5.06
CA ASN A 307 -7.67 23.82 5.26
C ASN A 307 -8.70 22.72 5.51
N PHE A 308 -8.59 21.56 4.87
CA PHE A 308 -9.44 20.42 5.13
C PHE A 308 -9.27 19.95 6.59
N LEU A 309 -8.02 19.78 7.05
CA LEU A 309 -7.74 19.42 8.44
C LEU A 309 -8.27 20.48 9.42
N ARG A 310 -8.05 21.78 9.17
CA ARG A 310 -8.61 22.85 10.03
C ARG A 310 -10.12 22.80 10.07
N LYS A 311 -10.75 22.69 8.90
CA LYS A 311 -12.20 22.61 8.81
C LYS A 311 -12.69 21.40 9.57
N SER A 312 -12.02 20.24 9.50
CA SER A 312 -12.46 18.98 10.12
C SER A 312 -12.75 19.05 11.62
N GLY A 313 -12.23 20.06 12.32
CA GLY A 313 -12.34 20.19 13.76
C GLY A 313 -11.51 19.17 14.54
N PHE A 314 -10.71 18.33 13.85
CA PHE A 314 -9.93 17.27 14.50
C PHE A 314 -8.95 17.83 15.55
N TYR A 315 -8.34 18.99 15.28
CA TYR A 315 -7.59 19.78 16.27
C TYR A 315 -8.33 21.10 16.52
N GLU A 316 -9.21 21.13 17.53
CA GLU A 316 -10.02 22.31 17.88
C GLU A 316 -9.15 23.52 18.25
N GLU A 317 -8.01 23.26 18.89
CA GLU A 317 -7.00 24.25 19.26
C GLU A 317 -6.18 24.75 18.05
N GLY A 318 -6.38 24.14 16.88
CA GLY A 318 -5.63 24.41 15.66
C GLY A 318 -4.18 23.92 15.72
N PHE A 319 -3.42 24.32 14.70
CA PHE A 319 -2.00 24.01 14.57
C PHE A 319 -1.24 25.13 13.84
N ASP A 320 0.04 25.25 14.19
CA ASP A 320 1.04 26.07 13.51
C ASP A 320 2.09 25.14 12.90
N LYS A 321 2.04 25.03 11.58
CA LYS A 321 2.93 24.15 10.81
C LYS A 321 4.39 24.54 10.94
N ASN A 322 4.71 25.83 10.86
CA ASN A 322 6.09 26.32 10.94
C ASN A 322 6.70 26.01 12.30
N ARG A 323 5.92 26.18 13.37
CA ARG A 323 6.34 25.79 14.72
C ARG A 323 6.56 24.28 14.81
N LEU A 324 5.62 23.47 14.34
CA LEU A 324 5.72 22.00 14.41
C LEU A 324 6.94 21.46 13.65
N LEU A 325 7.20 21.96 12.44
CA LEU A 325 8.39 21.59 11.66
C LEU A 325 9.69 21.97 12.39
N LYS A 326 9.76 23.18 12.96
CA LYS A 326 10.93 23.61 13.74
C LYS A 326 11.17 22.75 14.98
N GLU A 327 10.10 22.35 15.68
CA GLU A 327 10.25 21.44 16.83
C GLU A 327 10.67 20.03 16.40
N TYR A 328 10.19 19.54 15.26
CA TYR A 328 10.65 18.27 14.69
C TYR A 328 12.14 18.32 14.31
N GLU A 329 12.57 19.38 13.62
CA GLU A 329 13.96 19.57 13.19
C GLU A 329 14.96 19.55 14.36
N LYS A 330 14.58 20.09 15.54
CA LYS A 330 15.43 20.04 16.75
C LYS A 330 15.69 18.61 17.23
N LYS A 331 14.78 17.67 16.92
CA LYS A 331 14.91 16.27 17.31
C LYS A 331 15.76 15.47 16.31
N GLN A 332 15.83 15.89 15.05
CA GLN A 332 16.62 15.20 14.03
C GLN A 332 18.13 15.17 14.33
N PRO A 333 18.82 14.05 14.06
CA PRO A 333 20.27 14.05 14.00
C PRO A 333 20.74 14.79 12.74
N TYR A 334 21.97 15.29 12.76
CA TYR A 334 22.64 15.92 11.62
C TYR A 334 24.10 15.44 11.54
N ILE A 335 24.73 15.61 10.38
CA ILE A 335 26.13 15.27 10.17
C ILE A 335 27.02 16.35 10.81
N VAL A 336 27.85 15.94 11.76
CA VAL A 336 28.83 16.80 12.43
C VAL A 336 30.12 16.89 11.61
N LYS A 337 30.57 15.75 11.06
CA LYS A 337 31.84 15.67 10.34
C LYS A 337 31.88 14.50 9.36
N ILE A 338 32.59 14.70 8.25
CA ILE A 338 32.96 13.66 7.28
C ILE A 338 34.50 13.58 7.23
N GLU A 339 35.05 12.37 7.25
CA GLU A 339 36.49 12.10 7.31
C GLU A 339 36.88 10.89 6.44
N PRO A 340 38.13 10.80 5.97
CA PRO A 340 39.27 11.69 6.24
C PRO A 340 39.38 12.90 5.30
N PHE A 341 38.47 13.04 4.35
CA PHE A 341 38.46 14.13 3.38
C PHE A 341 37.07 14.78 3.29
N GLU A 342 37.04 16.01 2.80
CA GLU A 342 35.79 16.74 2.59
C GLU A 342 35.05 16.21 1.35
N ASN A 343 33.72 16.24 1.39
CA ASN A 343 32.91 15.90 0.23
C ASN A 343 33.24 16.83 -0.95
N GLY A 344 33.44 16.28 -2.15
CA GLY A 344 33.90 17.01 -3.33
C GLY A 344 35.42 17.00 -3.55
N SER A 345 36.20 16.36 -2.67
CA SER A 345 37.66 16.34 -2.79
C SER A 345 38.13 15.67 -4.09
N THR A 346 39.07 16.30 -4.81
CA THR A 346 39.58 15.80 -6.12
C THR A 346 40.96 15.14 -6.05
N ASN A 347 41.57 15.09 -4.86
CA ASN A 347 42.94 14.63 -4.63
C ASN A 347 43.01 13.58 -3.49
N VAL A 348 42.05 12.66 -3.46
CA VAL A 348 41.93 11.65 -2.39
C VAL A 348 42.98 10.56 -2.57
N ASP A 349 43.67 10.19 -1.50
CA ASP A 349 44.64 9.09 -1.54
C ASP A 349 43.93 7.73 -1.70
N SER A 350 44.24 7.00 -2.77
CA SER A 350 43.66 5.68 -3.05
C SER A 350 44.06 4.60 -2.03
N SER A 351 45.04 4.86 -1.17
CA SER A 351 45.36 4.01 -0.04
C SER A 351 44.34 4.09 1.11
N ILE A 352 43.49 5.13 1.16
CA ILE A 352 42.44 5.27 2.16
C ILE A 352 41.50 4.06 2.11
N LYS A 353 41.31 3.41 3.26
CA LYS A 353 40.46 2.22 3.41
C LYS A 353 39.16 2.49 4.15
N GLU A 354 39.01 3.65 4.75
CA GLU A 354 37.85 3.97 5.58
C GLU A 354 37.32 5.37 5.28
N PHE A 355 36.00 5.47 5.22
CA PHE A 355 35.26 6.72 5.15
C PHE A 355 34.31 6.79 6.34
N ARG A 356 34.28 7.93 7.03
CA ARG A 356 33.62 8.08 8.32
C ARG A 356 32.66 9.25 8.31
N ILE A 357 31.50 9.04 8.91
CA ILE A 357 30.49 10.07 9.14
C ILE A 357 30.18 10.08 10.62
N THR A 358 30.37 11.23 11.25
CA THR A 358 29.99 11.45 12.65
C THR A 358 28.69 12.24 12.70
N PHE A 359 27.72 11.73 13.46
CA PHE A 359 26.40 12.32 13.66
C PHE A 359 26.32 13.05 15.00
N SER A 360 25.35 13.95 15.13
CA SER A 360 25.12 14.73 16.35
C SER A 360 24.52 13.91 17.51
N LYS A 361 24.03 12.70 17.24
CA LYS A 361 23.39 11.80 18.21
C LYS A 361 23.67 10.33 17.86
N PRO A 362 23.45 9.40 18.80
CA PRO A 362 23.46 7.96 18.53
C PRO A 362 22.42 7.58 17.45
N MET A 363 22.85 6.77 16.49
CA MET A 363 22.04 6.29 15.37
C MET A 363 21.58 4.84 15.58
N ASN A 364 20.44 4.47 14.99
CA ASN A 364 19.96 3.10 15.00
C ASN A 364 20.80 2.25 14.01
N PRO A 365 21.56 1.24 14.47
CA PRO A 365 22.43 0.45 13.60
C PRO A 365 21.70 -0.38 12.55
N LYS A 366 20.39 -0.58 12.71
CA LYS A 366 19.54 -1.34 11.77
C LYS A 366 18.92 -0.45 10.70
N GLU A 367 19.00 0.87 10.84
CA GLU A 367 18.36 1.83 9.93
C GLU A 367 19.41 2.76 9.32
N TYR A 368 20.00 2.30 8.21
CA TYR A 368 20.93 3.06 7.39
C TYR A 368 20.68 2.77 5.91
N SER A 369 21.10 3.70 5.05
CA SER A 369 20.89 3.58 3.60
C SER A 369 22.05 4.17 2.82
N ILE A 370 22.67 3.33 1.99
CA ILE A 370 23.69 3.72 1.03
C ILE A 370 23.20 3.25 -0.33
N GLN A 371 23.15 4.16 -1.30
CA GLN A 371 22.58 3.90 -2.61
C GLN A 371 23.57 4.28 -3.70
N PHE A 372 23.45 3.64 -4.86
CA PHE A 372 24.14 4.10 -6.05
C PHE A 372 23.57 5.44 -6.48
N SER A 373 24.44 6.35 -6.92
CA SER A 373 24.00 7.60 -7.52
C SER A 373 23.45 7.38 -8.93
N LYS A 374 22.97 8.46 -9.54
CA LYS A 374 22.53 8.45 -10.96
C LYS A 374 23.64 8.06 -11.94
N LYS A 375 24.91 8.17 -11.55
CA LYS A 375 26.05 7.70 -12.35
C LYS A 375 26.18 6.17 -12.36
N GLY A 376 25.49 5.49 -11.46
CA GLY A 376 25.41 4.04 -11.40
C GLY A 376 26.53 3.38 -10.60
N LYS A 377 26.44 2.06 -10.49
CA LYS A 377 27.29 1.22 -9.65
C LYS A 377 28.79 1.37 -9.95
N GLU A 378 29.16 1.64 -11.19
CA GLU A 378 30.56 1.76 -11.63
C GLU A 378 31.31 2.92 -10.94
N TYR A 379 30.58 3.94 -10.50
CA TYR A 379 31.10 5.11 -9.78
C TYR A 379 31.01 4.93 -8.26
N SER A 380 30.35 3.89 -7.75
CA SER A 380 30.37 3.62 -6.32
C SER A 380 31.70 2.96 -5.93
N PRO A 381 32.33 3.34 -4.79
CA PRO A 381 33.41 2.55 -4.25
C PRO A 381 32.90 1.16 -3.90
N LYS A 382 33.79 0.15 -3.94
CA LYS A 382 33.45 -1.18 -3.44
C LYS A 382 33.46 -1.09 -1.91
N ILE A 383 32.25 -1.14 -1.33
CA ILE A 383 32.04 -1.15 0.11
C ILE A 383 32.10 -2.59 0.60
N THR A 384 33.10 -2.91 1.43
CA THR A 384 33.29 -4.27 1.96
C THR A 384 32.68 -4.47 3.33
N LYS A 385 32.53 -3.39 4.10
CA LYS A 385 31.93 -3.39 5.43
C LYS A 385 31.32 -2.03 5.74
N ALA A 386 30.20 -2.04 6.45
CA ALA A 386 29.57 -0.87 7.01
C ALA A 386 29.23 -1.19 8.47
N ASN A 387 29.63 -0.34 9.41
CA ASN A 387 29.28 -0.53 10.81
C ASN A 387 29.27 0.78 11.59
N PHE A 388 28.57 0.77 12.71
CA PHE A 388 28.57 1.86 13.68
C PHE A 388 29.62 1.64 14.77
N TYR A 389 30.21 2.74 15.23
CA TYR A 389 31.21 2.82 16.30
C TYR A 389 30.90 4.03 17.19
N ASN A 390 31.63 4.16 18.30
CA ASN A 390 31.53 5.27 19.24
C ASN A 390 30.09 5.45 19.78
N ASN A 391 29.51 4.40 20.36
CA ASN A 391 28.13 4.41 20.82
C ASN A 391 27.15 4.86 19.72
N ASN A 392 27.34 4.30 18.52
CA ASN A 392 26.55 4.55 17.33
C ASN A 392 26.53 6.00 16.80
N THR A 393 27.44 6.88 17.24
CA THR A 393 27.54 8.24 16.69
C THR A 393 28.41 8.31 15.44
N THR A 394 29.22 7.29 15.14
CA THR A 394 30.10 7.29 13.97
C THR A 394 29.82 6.09 13.08
N PHE A 395 29.41 6.33 11.85
CA PHE A 395 29.26 5.31 10.82
C PHE A 395 30.53 5.22 9.98
N VAL A 396 31.07 4.02 9.84
CA VAL A 396 32.34 3.76 9.15
C VAL A 396 32.10 2.79 8.01
N LEU A 397 32.52 3.21 6.82
CA LEU A 397 32.54 2.42 5.59
C LEU A 397 33.96 1.97 5.29
N SER A 398 34.17 0.67 5.17
CA SER A 398 35.40 0.13 4.60
C SER A 398 35.29 0.10 3.09
N LEU A 399 36.22 0.79 2.42
CA LEU A 399 36.22 1.05 0.98
C LEU A 399 37.46 0.47 0.30
N GLU A 400 37.29 -0.01 -0.93
CA GLU A 400 38.40 -0.26 -1.85
C GLU A 400 38.40 0.81 -2.95
N LEU A 401 39.50 1.55 -3.05
CA LEU A 401 39.69 2.66 -3.99
C LEU A 401 40.78 2.33 -5.02
N ILE A 402 40.57 2.81 -6.24
CA ILE A 402 41.49 2.71 -7.38
C ILE A 402 42.04 4.13 -7.65
N PRO A 403 43.34 4.31 -7.95
CA PRO A 403 43.91 5.60 -8.33
C PRO A 403 43.21 6.25 -9.53
N THR A 404 43.26 7.58 -9.62
CA THR A 404 42.73 8.38 -10.76
C THR A 404 41.25 8.14 -11.11
N LYS A 405 40.44 7.63 -10.17
CA LYS A 405 39.04 7.27 -10.38
C LYS A 405 38.10 8.25 -9.65
N GLU A 406 37.03 8.61 -10.33
CA GLU A 406 35.92 9.36 -9.73
C GLU A 406 34.95 8.40 -9.02
N TYR A 407 34.53 8.79 -7.83
CA TYR A 407 33.58 8.07 -7.01
C TYR A 407 32.38 8.93 -6.63
N GLU A 408 31.20 8.32 -6.59
CA GLU A 408 29.95 8.92 -6.17
C GLU A 408 28.99 7.89 -5.57
N PHE A 409 28.41 8.21 -4.42
CA PHE A 409 27.33 7.42 -3.80
C PHE A 409 26.40 8.32 -2.99
N VAL A 410 25.21 7.81 -2.66
CA VAL A 410 24.16 8.58 -1.99
C VAL A 410 23.92 8.04 -0.60
N ILE A 411 23.83 8.96 0.36
CA ILE A 411 23.32 8.73 1.71
C ILE A 411 21.96 9.39 1.80
N SER A 412 20.95 8.68 2.28
CA SER A 412 19.60 9.24 2.40
C SER A 412 19.19 9.43 3.86
N ASN A 413 18.09 10.17 4.05
CA ASN A 413 17.43 10.38 5.33
C ASN A 413 16.85 9.10 5.97
N ARG A 414 17.01 7.92 5.34
CA ARG A 414 16.70 6.62 5.95
C ARG A 414 17.63 6.24 7.08
N PHE A 415 18.75 6.95 7.26
CA PHE A 415 19.46 6.94 8.52
C PHE A 415 18.57 7.52 9.62
N LYS A 416 18.39 6.80 10.73
CA LYS A 416 17.61 7.28 11.87
C LYS A 416 18.41 7.28 13.16
N SER A 417 18.13 8.24 14.03
CA SER A 417 18.60 8.20 15.41
C SER A 417 17.96 7.04 16.18
N GLU A 418 18.53 6.64 17.30
CA GLU A 418 17.97 5.57 18.15
C GLU A 418 16.55 5.90 18.66
N ASP A 419 16.23 7.19 18.82
CA ASP A 419 14.90 7.69 19.17
C ASP A 419 13.96 7.86 17.94
N GLY A 420 14.39 7.42 16.76
CA GLY A 420 13.54 7.23 15.58
C GLY A 420 13.44 8.42 14.62
N TYR A 421 14.22 9.49 14.81
CA TYR A 421 14.18 10.66 13.92
C TYR A 421 15.12 10.49 12.72
N ALA A 422 14.59 10.74 11.51
CA ALA A 422 15.36 10.72 10.27
C ALA A 422 16.48 11.78 10.25
N LEU A 423 17.63 11.42 9.68
CA LEU A 423 18.78 12.29 9.48
C LEU A 423 18.39 13.54 8.67
N LYS A 424 18.67 14.72 9.23
CA LYS A 424 18.46 15.99 8.54
C LYS A 424 19.47 16.12 7.39
N LEU A 425 18.94 16.14 6.17
CA LEU A 425 19.67 16.35 4.93
C LEU A 425 18.89 17.32 4.05
N ASP A 426 19.59 18.12 3.26
CA ASP A 426 18.95 18.93 2.23
C ASP A 426 18.39 18.01 1.14
N ASN A 427 17.11 18.18 0.78
CA ASN A 427 16.41 17.32 -0.18
C ASN A 427 16.45 15.81 0.15
N ASN A 428 16.49 15.44 1.43
CA ASN A 428 16.49 14.04 1.92
C ASN A 428 17.71 13.19 1.50
N GLU A 429 18.72 13.77 0.83
CA GLU A 429 19.88 13.04 0.31
C GLU A 429 21.18 13.85 0.41
N LEU A 430 22.28 13.17 0.67
CA LEU A 430 23.64 13.66 0.53
C LEU A 430 24.35 12.86 -0.55
N ILE A 431 24.72 13.54 -1.63
CA ILE A 431 25.59 12.98 -2.66
C ILE A 431 27.03 13.13 -2.18
N VAL A 432 27.65 12.00 -1.81
CA VAL A 432 29.09 11.94 -1.51
C VAL A 432 29.82 11.71 -2.82
N ASN A 433 30.64 12.66 -3.24
CA ASN A 433 31.49 12.55 -4.44
C ASN A 433 32.94 12.91 -4.11
N PHE A 434 33.89 12.24 -4.75
CA PHE A 434 35.32 12.53 -4.65
C PHE A 434 36.09 11.88 -5.79
N LYS A 435 37.32 12.32 -6.04
CA LYS A 435 38.23 11.72 -7.03
C LYS A 435 39.56 11.36 -6.37
N THR A 436 40.06 10.18 -6.67
CA THR A 436 41.37 9.73 -6.21
C THR A 436 42.49 10.28 -7.08
N LYS A 437 43.64 10.52 -6.45
CA LYS A 437 44.89 10.91 -7.12
C LYS A 437 45.62 9.72 -7.75
#